data_AF-A0A532U2D1-F1
#
_entry.id   AF-A0A532U2D1-F1
#
_cell.length_a   1.000
_cell.length_b   1.000
_cell.length_c   1.000
_cell.angle_alpha   90.00
_cell.angle_beta   90.00
_cell.angle_gamma   90.00
#
_symmetry.space_group_name_H-M   'P 1'
#
loop_
_entity.id
_entity.type
_entity.pdbx_description
1 polymer ?
#
loop_
_entity_poly.entity_id
_entity_poly.type
_entity_poly.pdbx_seq_one_letter_code
_entity_poly.pdbx_strand_id
1 'polypeptide(L)'
;MNPKENKYPAETIEGVFAACDPTKPLEAGDIRYVDCSPARGEPSIEETLGKRILRSEEPLHELVSGHRGCGKSTELLRLKSYLHKQGYFVAYFDVMEDLDVNDLQ
;
A
#
# COMPACT_ATOMS: atom_id res chain seq x y z
N MET A 1 21.14 -10.12 0.78
CA MET A 1 20.99 -11.02 1.94
C MET A 1 19.89 -12.01 1.59
N ASN A 2 20.19 -13.31 1.54
CA ASN A 2 19.16 -14.33 1.29
C ASN A 2 18.06 -14.19 2.35
N PRO A 3 16.77 -14.14 1.97
CA PRO A 3 15.70 -14.21 2.95
C PRO A 3 15.83 -15.59 3.59
N LYS A 4 16.36 -15.64 4.82
CA LYS A 4 16.24 -16.84 5.64
C LYS A 4 14.76 -17.19 5.63
N GLU A 5 14.43 -18.43 5.27
CA GLU A 5 13.06 -18.92 5.33
C GLU A 5 12.44 -18.46 6.64
N ASN A 6 11.52 -17.50 6.57
CA ASN A 6 10.85 -17.03 7.76
C ASN A 6 10.00 -18.20 8.24
N LYS A 7 10.39 -18.78 9.37
CA LYS A 7 9.62 -19.84 10.02
C LYS A 7 8.36 -19.20 10.60
N TYR A 8 7.20 -19.59 10.09
CA TYR A 8 5.90 -19.11 10.56
C TYR A 8 5.22 -20.16 11.47
N PRO A 9 4.58 -19.77 12.59
CA PRO A 9 4.58 -18.42 13.16
C PRO A 9 5.93 -18.06 13.79
N ALA A 10 6.26 -16.77 13.83
CA ALA A 10 7.48 -16.29 14.48
C ALA A 10 7.41 -16.49 16.01
N GLU A 11 8.52 -16.94 16.60
CA GLU A 11 8.61 -17.27 18.04
C GLU A 11 9.29 -16.16 18.88
N THR A 12 9.93 -15.16 18.24
CA THR A 12 10.60 -14.04 18.92
C THR A 12 10.18 -12.69 18.33
N ILE A 13 10.41 -11.58 19.05
CA ILE A 13 10.11 -10.22 18.59
C ILE A 13 10.92 -9.89 17.33
N GLU A 14 12.19 -10.25 17.30
CA GLU A 14 13.06 -10.07 16.14
C GLU A 14 12.54 -10.88 14.95
N GLY A 15 12.05 -12.10 15.20
CA GLY A 15 11.40 -12.92 14.19
C GLY A 15 10.10 -12.29 13.66
N VAL A 16 9.30 -11.67 14.53
CA VAL A 16 8.10 -10.93 14.13
C VAL A 16 8.47 -9.74 13.24
N PHE A 17 9.47 -8.95 13.64
CA PHE A 17 9.94 -7.80 12.87
C PHE A 17 10.53 -8.22 11.52
N ALA A 18 11.29 -9.32 11.49
CA ALA A 18 11.84 -9.88 10.25
C ALA A 18 10.75 -10.48 9.33
N ALA A 19 9.66 -11.00 9.90
CA ALA A 19 8.52 -11.52 9.17
C ALA A 19 7.60 -10.40 8.65
N CYS A 20 7.48 -9.30 9.39
CA CYS A 20 6.63 -8.16 9.09
C CYS A 20 7.25 -6.88 9.66
N ASP A 21 8.01 -6.16 8.83
CA ASP A 21 8.56 -4.86 9.17
C ASP A 21 7.43 -3.80 9.11
N PRO A 22 6.99 -3.24 10.26
CA PRO A 22 5.87 -2.30 10.30
C PRO A 22 6.21 -0.93 9.70
N THR A 23 7.47 -0.69 9.32
CA THR A 23 7.91 0.55 8.68
C THR A 23 7.75 0.52 7.17
N LYS A 24 7.54 -0.66 6.58
CA LYS A 24 7.41 -0.84 5.13
C LYS A 24 5.99 -1.19 4.73
N PRO A 25 5.48 -0.65 3.62
CA PRO A 25 4.22 -1.11 3.08
C PRO A 25 4.33 -2.56 2.56
N LEU A 26 3.19 -3.23 2.45
CA LEU A 26 3.12 -4.50 1.73
C LEU A 26 2.92 -4.23 0.24
N GLU A 27 3.63 -4.98 -0.59
CA GLU A 27 3.43 -4.96 -2.03
C GLU A 27 2.08 -5.57 -2.41
N ALA A 28 1.57 -5.20 -3.58
CA ALA A 28 0.34 -5.77 -4.09
C ALA A 28 0.48 -7.28 -4.33
N GLY A 29 -0.42 -8.09 -3.74
CA GLY A 29 -0.38 -9.55 -3.83
C GLY A 29 0.49 -10.22 -2.76
N ASP A 30 1.06 -9.47 -1.82
CA ASP A 30 1.75 -10.03 -0.67
C ASP A 30 0.80 -10.90 0.19
N ILE A 31 1.23 -12.14 0.47
CA ILE A 31 0.44 -13.13 1.22
C ILE A 31 0.15 -12.71 2.67
N ARG A 32 0.90 -11.74 3.21
CA ARG A 32 0.71 -11.21 4.57
C ARG A 32 -0.46 -10.23 4.65
N TYR A 33 -0.99 -9.78 3.50
CA TYR A 33 -2.13 -8.87 3.48
C TYR A 33 -3.38 -9.56 4.03
N VAL A 34 -4.05 -8.89 4.96
CA VAL A 34 -5.34 -9.33 5.52
C VAL A 34 -6.38 -8.27 5.20
N ASP A 35 -7.43 -8.68 4.50
CA ASP A 35 -8.56 -7.80 4.21
C ASP A 35 -9.41 -7.61 5.47
N CYS A 36 -9.30 -6.42 6.08
CA CYS A 36 -10.12 -6.04 7.22
C CYS A 36 -11.34 -5.18 6.83
N SER A 37 -11.67 -5.06 5.54
CA SER A 37 -12.89 -4.37 5.08
C SER A 37 -14.17 -4.87 5.79
N PRO A 38 -14.35 -6.18 6.08
CA PRO A 38 -15.56 -6.65 6.78
C PRO A 38 -15.66 -6.12 8.21
N ALA A 39 -14.52 -5.88 8.87
CA ALA A 39 -14.48 -5.34 10.23
C ALA A 39 -14.59 -3.80 10.26
N ARG A 40 -14.10 -3.11 9.22
CA ARG A 40 -14.21 -1.65 9.09
C ARG A 40 -15.56 -1.18 8.59
N GLY A 41 -16.30 -2.02 7.86
CA GLY A 41 -17.55 -1.64 7.19
C GLY A 41 -17.33 -0.73 5.98
N GLU A 42 -16.08 -0.59 5.52
CA GLU A 42 -15.68 0.24 4.38
C GLU A 42 -15.28 -0.67 3.22
N PRO A 43 -15.69 -0.38 1.96
CA PRO A 43 -15.23 -1.15 0.81
C PRO A 43 -13.73 -0.97 0.58
N SER A 44 -13.11 -1.89 -0.16
CA SER A 44 -11.69 -1.81 -0.49
C SER A 44 -11.33 -0.55 -1.28
N ILE A 45 -10.04 -0.20 -1.32
CA ILE A 45 -9.59 0.97 -2.08
C ILE A 45 -9.86 0.84 -3.59
N GLU A 46 -9.86 -0.38 -4.13
CA GLU A 46 -10.22 -0.66 -5.52
C GLU A 46 -11.71 -0.39 -5.79
N GLU A 47 -12.57 -0.79 -4.85
CA GLU A 47 -14.02 -0.62 -4.92
C GLU A 47 -14.47 0.84 -4.69
N THR A 48 -13.67 1.61 -3.96
CA THR A 48 -13.92 3.04 -3.71
C THR A 48 -13.19 3.91 -4.72
N LEU A 49 -11.93 4.25 -4.46
CA LEU A 49 -11.14 5.17 -5.25
C LEU A 49 -10.85 4.62 -6.66
N GLY A 50 -10.55 3.32 -6.78
CA GLY A 50 -10.32 2.68 -8.07
C GLY A 50 -11.50 2.86 -9.02
N LYS A 51 -12.70 2.45 -8.61
CA LYS A 51 -13.91 2.62 -9.44
C LYS A 51 -14.26 4.08 -9.74
N ARG A 52 -13.98 5.01 -8.83
CA ARG A 52 -14.15 6.45 -9.09
C ARG A 52 -13.22 6.93 -10.20
N ILE A 53 -11.93 6.56 -10.15
CA ILE A 53 -10.95 6.88 -11.20
C ILE A 53 -11.40 6.31 -12.56
N LEU A 54 -11.85 5.05 -12.60
CA LEU A 54 -12.29 4.41 -13.85
C LEU A 54 -13.51 5.07 -14.50
N ARG A 55 -14.38 5.69 -13.70
CA ARG A 55 -15.66 6.27 -14.15
C ARG A 55 -15.60 7.77 -14.36
N SER A 56 -14.52 8.43 -13.94
CA SER A 56 -14.41 9.88 -14.05
C SER A 56 -14.05 10.28 -15.48
N GLU A 57 -14.81 11.23 -16.03
CA GLU A 57 -14.48 11.88 -17.29
C GLU A 57 -13.54 13.09 -17.07
N GLU A 58 -13.41 13.54 -15.83
CA GLU A 58 -12.63 14.71 -15.43
C GLU A 58 -11.50 14.32 -14.45
N PRO A 59 -10.40 15.10 -14.39
CA PRO A 59 -9.33 14.88 -13.41
C PRO A 59 -9.85 14.90 -11.95
N LEU A 60 -9.38 13.95 -11.14
CA LEU A 60 -9.74 13.84 -9.72
C LEU A 60 -8.59 14.26 -8.80
N HIS A 61 -8.94 14.88 -7.67
CA HIS A 61 -8.04 15.14 -6.56
C HIS A 61 -8.60 14.48 -5.30
N GLU A 62 -7.90 13.47 -4.78
CA GLU A 62 -8.40 12.60 -3.71
C GLU A 62 -7.38 12.55 -2.58
N LEU A 63 -7.85 12.73 -1.35
CA LEU A 63 -7.04 12.66 -0.15
C LEU A 63 -7.29 11.35 0.59
N VAL A 64 -6.28 10.49 0.64
CA VAL A 64 -6.26 9.30 1.50
C VAL A 64 -5.52 9.66 2.80
N SER A 65 -6.26 9.85 3.90
CA SER A 65 -5.71 10.25 5.20
C SER A 65 -5.93 9.19 6.28
N GLY A 66 -5.19 9.31 7.38
CA GLY A 66 -5.23 8.36 8.49
C GLY A 66 -3.94 8.32 9.29
N HIS A 67 -3.98 7.66 10.46
CA HIS A 67 -2.84 7.59 11.39
C HIS A 67 -1.58 6.93 10.79
N ARG A 68 -0.40 7.24 11.33
CA ARG A 68 0.84 6.53 10.95
C ARG A 68 0.68 5.04 11.24
N GLY A 69 1.11 4.19 10.30
CA GLY A 69 1.00 2.74 10.44
C GLY A 69 -0.38 2.13 10.16
N CYS A 70 -1.39 2.92 9.78
CA CYS A 70 -2.73 2.37 9.48
C CYS A 70 -2.86 1.70 8.09
N GLY A 71 -1.75 1.53 7.35
CA GLY A 71 -1.73 0.80 6.08
C GLY A 71 -2.00 1.62 4.81
N LYS A 72 -2.01 2.96 4.86
CA LYS A 72 -2.29 3.81 3.68
C LYS A 72 -1.41 3.49 2.47
N SER A 73 -0.08 3.43 2.66
CA SER A 73 0.85 3.14 1.57
C SER A 73 0.62 1.74 0.99
N THR A 74 0.32 0.74 1.82
CA THR A 74 -0.08 -0.60 1.37
C THR A 74 -1.32 -0.56 0.48
N GLU A 75 -2.37 0.15 0.90
CA GLU A 75 -3.59 0.29 0.09
C GLU A 75 -3.31 1.05 -1.23
N LEU A 76 -2.47 2.09 -1.22
CA LEU A 76 -2.08 2.80 -2.44
C LEU A 76 -1.28 1.91 -3.42
N LEU A 77 -0.40 1.02 -2.94
CA LEU A 77 0.31 0.06 -3.79
C LEU A 77 -0.65 -0.97 -4.40
N ARG A 78 -1.66 -1.40 -3.64
CA ARG A 78 -2.75 -2.25 -4.17
C ARG A 78 -3.57 -1.53 -5.23
N LEU A 79 -3.93 -0.27 -5.00
CA LEU A 79 -4.61 0.58 -5.99
C LEU A 79 -3.75 0.76 -7.26
N LYS A 80 -2.45 1.03 -7.13
CA LYS A 80 -1.50 1.08 -8.26
C LYS A 80 -1.56 -0.20 -9.10
N SER A 81 -1.46 -1.36 -8.46
CA SER A 81 -1.56 -2.66 -9.15
C SER A 81 -2.91 -2.87 -9.82
N TYR A 82 -4.00 -2.49 -9.16
CA TYR A 82 -5.34 -2.54 -9.74
C TYR A 82 -5.44 -1.66 -10.99
N LEU A 83 -5.03 -0.39 -10.92
CA LEU A 83 -5.08 0.55 -12.04
C LEU A 83 -4.20 0.11 -13.22
N HIS A 84 -3.00 -0.42 -12.97
CA HIS A 84 -2.17 -1.04 -14.00
C HIS A 84 -2.91 -2.15 -14.76
N LYS A 85 -3.63 -3.03 -14.04
CA LYS A 85 -4.44 -4.10 -14.67
C LYS A 85 -5.61 -3.55 -15.50
N GLN A 86 -6.07 -2.34 -15.21
CA GLN A 86 -7.10 -1.65 -15.99
C GLN A 86 -6.52 -0.84 -17.17
N GLY A 87 -5.21 -0.94 -17.43
CA GLY A 87 -4.55 -0.27 -18.57
C GLY A 87 -4.06 1.16 -18.28
N TYR A 88 -4.09 1.60 -17.02
CA TYR A 88 -3.55 2.91 -16.65
C TYR A 88 -2.03 2.87 -16.50
N PHE A 89 -1.39 3.97 -16.86
CA PHE A 89 -0.04 4.28 -16.40
C PHE A 89 -0.12 4.97 -15.03
N VAL A 90 0.57 4.44 -14.02
CA VAL A 90 0.56 5.00 -12.66
C VAL A 90 1.95 5.47 -12.27
N ALA A 91 2.10 6.77 -12.04
CA ALA A 91 3.26 7.35 -11.38
C ALA A 91 3.02 7.33 -9.87
N TYR A 92 3.89 6.65 -9.13
CA TYR A 92 3.86 6.56 -7.67
C TYR A 92 5.13 7.18 -7.11
N PHE A 93 4.99 8.03 -6.10
CA PHE A 93 6.09 8.71 -5.43
C PHE A 93 5.93 8.53 -3.92
N ASP A 94 6.98 8.04 -3.26
CA ASP A 94 7.12 8.08 -1.81
C ASP A 94 8.05 9.23 -1.44
N VAL A 95 7.54 10.21 -0.69
CA VAL A 95 8.31 11.39 -0.27
C VAL A 95 9.57 11.01 0.53
N MET A 96 9.56 9.88 1.24
CA MET A 96 10.71 9.46 2.04
C MET A 96 11.83 8.83 1.21
N GLU A 97 11.52 8.28 0.04
CA GLU A 97 12.48 7.58 -0.82
C GLU A 97 12.83 8.39 -2.07
N ASP A 98 11.86 9.09 -2.65
CA ASP A 98 11.96 9.72 -3.97
C ASP A 98 12.18 11.23 -3.93
N LEU A 99 11.90 11.90 -2.80
CA LEU A 99 12.08 13.35 -2.67
C LEU A 99 13.39 13.67 -1.95
N ASP A 100 14.38 14.20 -2.67
CA ASP A 100 15.51 14.86 -2.04
C ASP A 100 15.09 16.28 -1.64
N VAL A 101 15.22 16.60 -0.35
CA VAL A 101 14.98 17.95 0.15
C VAL A 101 15.90 19.00 -0.49
N ASN A 102 17.01 18.58 -1.08
CA ASN A 102 17.93 19.44 -1.83
C ASN A 102 17.43 19.78 -3.24
N ASP A 103 16.42 19.07 -3.77
CA ASP A 103 15.84 19.33 -5.10
C ASP A 103 14.81 20.47 -5.10
N LEU A 104 14.45 21.01 -3.92
CA LEU A 104 13.49 22.12 -3.75
C LEU A 104 14.12 23.52 -3.92
N GLN A 105 15.26 23.63 -4.62
CA GLN A 105 15.99 24.88 -4.82
C GLN A 105 15.35 25.86 -5.80
#